data_AF-A0A239KDV1-F1
#
_entry.id   AF-A0A239KDV1-F1
#
_cell.length_a   1.000
_cell.length_b   1.000
_cell.length_c   1.000
_cell.angle_alpha   90.00
_cell.angle_beta   90.00
_cell.angle_gamma   90.00
#
_symmetry.space_group_name_H-M   'P 1'
#
loop_
_entity.id
_entity.type
_entity.pdbx_description
1 polymer ?
#
loop_
_entity_poly.entity_id
_entity_poly.type
_entity_poly.pdbx_seq_one_letter_code
_entity_poly.pdbx_strand_id
1 'polypeptide(L)'
;MIDSRSAPDPLPAERVLEIAAPMLTELGGEWELTDGPMLRSGSLGVRLLPPDTDEYRHLDLELLLNADRPDVPTITDCTVGLATDPVEAARQAIQAWIETCLVTVLEMIEQKGEFAGHFRSGEQGGFAGWHAIVGSVTGWSADGSQRKQEWFAEAMPWSTLAPVIATGLDRPYLNGIRLLVGQGGDFTECEVRINGRRHEPSSAALAALDWPRTDAFGLARTFVLLVGPD
;
A
#
# COMPACT_ATOMS: atom_id res chain seq x y z
N MET A 1 -34.62 11.75 -11.84
CA MET A 1 -34.84 11.04 -10.56
C MET A 1 -33.67 10.08 -10.44
N ILE A 2 -32.60 10.52 -9.80
CA ILE A 2 -31.40 9.69 -9.62
C ILE A 2 -31.78 8.69 -8.53
N ASP A 3 -31.77 7.40 -8.89
CA ASP A 3 -32.00 6.27 -7.99
C ASP A 3 -30.95 6.35 -6.87
N SER A 4 -31.36 6.85 -5.70
CA SER A 4 -30.53 6.90 -4.49
C SER A 4 -30.42 5.50 -3.91
N ARG A 5 -29.77 4.59 -4.63
CA ARG A 5 -29.33 3.34 -4.02
C ARG A 5 -28.30 3.74 -2.98
N SER A 6 -28.59 3.41 -1.73
CA SER A 6 -27.59 3.44 -0.66
C SER A 6 -26.33 2.73 -1.16
N ALA A 7 -25.17 3.31 -0.89
CA ALA A 7 -23.90 2.63 -1.16
C ALA A 7 -23.96 1.20 -0.57
N PRO A 8 -23.35 0.21 -1.22
CA PRO A 8 -23.28 -1.14 -0.68
C PRO A 8 -22.67 -1.13 0.72
N ASP A 9 -23.14 -2.03 1.58
CA ASP A 9 -22.48 -2.25 2.87
C ASP A 9 -21.06 -2.82 2.65
N PRO A 10 -20.09 -2.47 3.51
CA PRO A 10 -18.77 -3.06 3.47
C PRO A 10 -18.83 -4.57 3.70
N LEU A 11 -17.93 -5.30 3.03
CA LEU A 11 -17.82 -6.75 3.23
C LEU A 11 -17.35 -7.05 4.67
N PRO A 12 -17.86 -8.12 5.31
CA PRO A 12 -17.29 -8.63 6.56
C PRO A 12 -15.81 -8.99 6.39
N ALA A 13 -15.02 -8.84 7.46
CA ALA A 13 -13.59 -9.08 7.44
C ALA A 13 -13.25 -10.51 6.99
N GLU A 14 -13.98 -11.51 7.47
CA GLU A 14 -13.84 -12.91 7.08
C GLU A 14 -14.02 -13.07 5.57
N ARG A 15 -14.99 -12.38 4.98
CA ARG A 15 -15.25 -12.46 3.54
C ARG A 15 -14.13 -11.85 2.71
N VAL A 16 -13.56 -10.73 3.16
CA VAL A 16 -12.39 -10.12 2.52
C VAL A 16 -11.19 -11.08 2.57
N LEU A 17 -10.97 -11.73 3.72
CA LEU A 17 -9.87 -12.68 3.90
C LEU A 17 -10.07 -13.98 3.11
N GLU A 18 -11.30 -14.48 2.97
CA GLU A 18 -11.61 -15.58 2.04
C GLU A 18 -11.26 -15.25 0.58
N ILE A 19 -11.45 -13.99 0.17
CA ILE A 19 -11.07 -13.51 -1.16
C ILE A 19 -9.54 -13.43 -1.28
N ALA A 20 -8.86 -12.95 -0.24
CA ALA A 20 -7.41 -12.79 -0.23
C ALA A 20 -6.66 -14.13 -0.23
N ALA A 21 -7.12 -15.14 0.52
CA ALA A 21 -6.42 -16.42 0.69
C ALA A 21 -5.90 -17.07 -0.60
N PRO A 22 -6.72 -17.29 -1.66
CA PRO A 22 -6.21 -17.84 -2.91
C PRO A 22 -5.20 -16.92 -3.60
N MET A 23 -5.39 -15.60 -3.56
CA MET A 23 -4.47 -14.62 -4.16
C MET A 23 -3.10 -14.64 -3.46
N LEU A 24 -3.08 -14.80 -2.14
CA LEU A 24 -1.83 -14.94 -1.38
C LEU A 24 -1.15 -16.27 -1.64
N THR A 25 -1.93 -17.34 -1.83
CA THR A 25 -1.40 -18.68 -2.14
C THR A 25 -0.69 -18.71 -3.49
N GLU A 26 -1.12 -17.90 -4.46
CA GLU A 26 -0.42 -17.74 -5.76
C GLU A 26 1.00 -17.17 -5.63
N LEU A 27 1.29 -16.44 -4.55
CA LEU A 27 2.64 -15.91 -4.25
C LEU A 27 3.51 -16.91 -3.51
N GLY A 28 2.93 -17.98 -2.95
CA GLY A 28 3.61 -19.02 -2.21
C GLY A 28 3.10 -19.19 -0.77
N GLY A 29 3.46 -20.35 -0.19
CA GLY A 29 2.95 -20.79 1.10
C GLY A 29 1.51 -21.31 1.03
N GLU A 30 1.05 -21.86 2.14
CA GLU A 30 -0.35 -22.25 2.34
C GLU A 30 -0.98 -21.20 3.25
N TRP A 31 -1.98 -20.46 2.73
CA TRP A 31 -2.66 -19.40 3.47
C TRP A 31 -4.04 -19.87 3.92
N GLU A 32 -4.21 -19.99 5.22
CA GLU A 32 -5.44 -20.51 5.82
C GLU A 32 -6.06 -19.50 6.78
N LEU A 33 -7.40 -19.46 6.80
CA LEU A 33 -8.14 -18.75 7.84
C LEU A 33 -7.95 -19.45 9.18
N THR A 34 -7.69 -18.66 10.21
CA THR A 34 -7.59 -19.15 11.59
C THR A 34 -8.77 -18.69 12.44
N ASP A 35 -8.80 -19.08 13.72
CA ASP A 35 -9.80 -18.56 14.66
C ASP A 35 -9.64 -17.04 14.82
N GLY A 36 -10.64 -16.29 14.36
CA GLY A 36 -10.63 -14.83 14.24
C GLY A 36 -10.36 -14.35 12.81
N PRO A 37 -10.60 -13.06 12.48
CA PRO A 37 -10.41 -12.54 11.12
C PRO A 37 -8.91 -12.37 10.80
N MET A 38 -8.22 -13.49 10.55
CA MET A 38 -6.80 -13.55 10.20
C MET A 38 -6.51 -14.73 9.26
N LEU A 39 -5.72 -14.45 8.23
CA LEU A 39 -5.04 -15.47 7.43
C LEU A 39 -3.65 -15.74 8.00
N ARG A 40 -3.20 -16.99 7.95
CA ARG A 40 -1.83 -17.36 8.33
C ARG A 40 -1.16 -18.24 7.27
N SER A 41 0.15 -18.06 7.13
CA SER A 41 1.05 -19.02 6.49
C SER A 41 2.29 -19.21 7.36
N GLY A 42 2.36 -20.35 8.05
CA GLY A 42 3.34 -20.56 9.12
C GLY A 42 3.22 -19.49 10.23
N SER A 43 4.30 -18.72 10.44
CA SER A 43 4.29 -17.62 11.41
C SER A 43 3.81 -16.29 10.83
N LEU A 44 3.71 -16.14 9.50
CA LEU A 44 3.17 -14.92 8.90
C LEU A 44 1.66 -14.85 9.11
N GLY A 45 1.15 -13.63 9.30
CA GLY A 45 -0.27 -13.36 9.43
C GLY A 45 -0.71 -12.15 8.61
N VAL A 46 -1.96 -12.16 8.15
CA VAL A 46 -2.64 -11.01 7.53
C VAL A 46 -3.99 -10.81 8.18
N ARG A 47 -4.31 -9.57 8.56
CA ARG A 47 -5.58 -9.17 9.17
C ARG A 47 -6.18 -8.01 8.42
N LEU A 48 -7.51 -7.91 8.49
CA LEU A 48 -8.21 -6.68 8.16
C LEU A 48 -8.37 -5.86 9.44
N LEU A 49 -7.94 -4.61 9.42
CA LEU A 49 -8.15 -3.67 10.52
C LEU A 49 -9.55 -3.05 10.43
N PRO A 50 -10.07 -2.47 11.53
CA PRO A 50 -11.24 -1.62 11.47
C PRO A 50 -11.03 -0.51 10.43
N PRO A 51 -12.03 -0.22 9.58
CA PRO A 51 -11.87 0.78 8.54
C PRO A 51 -11.63 2.16 9.16
N ASP A 52 -10.71 2.92 8.57
CA ASP A 52 -10.44 4.31 8.97
C ASP A 52 -11.32 5.35 8.23
N THR A 53 -12.18 4.87 7.33
CA THR A 53 -13.09 5.64 6.46
C THR A 53 -14.41 4.90 6.26
N ASP A 54 -15.47 5.63 5.92
CA ASP A 54 -16.78 5.07 5.58
C ASP A 54 -16.86 4.54 4.11
N GLU A 55 -15.77 4.65 3.35
CA GLU A 55 -15.70 4.14 1.97
C GLU A 55 -15.58 2.60 1.96
N TYR A 56 -16.66 1.91 1.58
CA TYR A 56 -16.75 0.45 1.60
C TYR A 56 -15.71 -0.28 0.72
N ARG A 57 -15.13 0.42 -0.26
CA ARG A 57 -14.09 -0.12 -1.15
C ARG A 57 -12.69 0.00 -0.58
N HIS A 58 -12.52 0.72 0.54
CA HIS A 58 -11.24 0.90 1.21
C HIS A 58 -10.99 -0.24 2.19
N LEU A 59 -9.79 -0.81 2.12
CA LEU A 59 -9.34 -1.90 3.00
C LEU A 59 -8.07 -1.46 3.72
N ASP A 60 -8.08 -1.54 5.05
CA ASP A 60 -6.91 -1.40 5.91
C ASP A 60 -6.38 -2.79 6.27
N LEU A 61 -5.19 -3.13 5.78
CA LEU A 61 -4.57 -4.45 5.93
C LEU A 61 -3.35 -4.36 6.86
N GLU A 62 -3.26 -5.31 7.78
CA GLU A 62 -2.12 -5.49 8.67
C GLU A 62 -1.40 -6.80 8.35
N LEU A 63 -0.10 -6.72 8.14
CA LEU A 63 0.79 -7.86 8.02
C LEU A 63 1.59 -8.06 9.30
N LEU A 64 1.48 -9.27 9.85
CA LEU A 64 2.22 -9.75 11.00
C LEU A 64 3.42 -10.58 10.52
N LEU A 65 4.63 -10.09 10.79
CA LEU A 65 5.86 -10.82 10.46
C LEU A 65 6.03 -12.09 11.30
N ASN A 66 5.44 -12.10 12.50
CA ASN A 66 5.31 -13.27 13.33
C ASN A 66 4.05 -13.13 14.19
N ALA A 67 2.96 -13.79 13.79
CA ALA A 67 1.67 -13.76 14.47
C ALA A 67 1.70 -14.39 15.88
N ASP A 68 2.77 -15.12 16.23
CA ASP A 68 2.99 -15.67 17.58
C ASP A 68 3.78 -14.69 18.48
N ARG A 69 4.19 -13.53 17.93
CA ARG A 69 4.97 -12.48 18.62
C ARG A 69 4.26 -11.14 18.51
N PRO A 70 3.26 -10.85 19.38
CA PRO A 70 2.54 -9.58 19.34
C PRO A 70 3.41 -8.36 19.71
N ASP A 71 4.62 -8.58 20.21
CA ASP A 71 5.59 -7.55 20.57
C ASP A 71 6.44 -7.06 19.38
N VAL A 72 6.40 -7.74 18.23
CA VAL A 72 7.13 -7.27 17.03
C VAL A 72 6.29 -6.26 16.24
N PRO A 73 6.91 -5.26 15.58
CA PRO A 73 6.20 -4.33 14.72
C PRO A 73 5.45 -5.04 13.59
N THR A 74 4.22 -4.61 13.34
CA THR A 74 3.43 -4.99 12.16
C THR A 74 3.59 -3.96 11.05
N ILE A 75 3.35 -4.40 9.81
CA ILE A 75 3.33 -3.53 8.64
C ILE A 75 1.88 -3.27 8.27
N THR A 76 1.48 -2.00 8.27
CA THR A 76 0.11 -1.59 7.96
C THR A 76 0.09 -0.78 6.68
N ASP A 77 -0.88 -1.07 5.82
CA ASP A 77 -1.13 -0.35 4.59
C ASP A 77 -2.62 -0.36 4.26
N CYS A 78 -3.09 0.62 3.50
CA CYS A 78 -4.48 0.74 3.09
C CYS A 78 -4.59 0.85 1.58
N THR A 79 -5.66 0.31 1.01
CA THR A 79 -5.90 0.24 -0.44
C THR A 79 -7.36 0.50 -0.76
N VAL A 80 -7.68 0.83 -2.00
CA VAL A 80 -9.06 1.05 -2.45
C VAL A 80 -9.32 0.34 -3.77
N GLY A 81 -10.45 -0.34 -3.85
CA GLY A 81 -10.97 -0.92 -5.10
C GLY A 81 -11.74 0.10 -5.91
N LEU A 82 -11.73 -0.03 -7.24
CA LEU A 82 -12.42 0.93 -8.13
C LEU A 82 -13.76 0.40 -8.64
N ALA A 83 -13.96 -0.91 -8.61
CA ALA A 83 -15.22 -1.52 -9.00
C ALA A 83 -16.40 -1.12 -8.09
N THR A 84 -17.59 -1.11 -8.66
CA THR A 84 -18.83 -0.85 -7.93
C THR A 84 -19.33 -2.09 -7.17
N ASP A 85 -19.05 -3.29 -7.69
CA ASP A 85 -19.35 -4.54 -6.99
C ASP A 85 -18.40 -4.72 -5.79
N PRO A 86 -18.89 -4.93 -4.56
CA PRO A 86 -18.04 -5.01 -3.38
C PRO A 86 -17.00 -6.13 -3.41
N VAL A 87 -17.31 -7.28 -4.02
CA VAL A 87 -16.37 -8.41 -4.10
C VAL A 87 -15.25 -8.08 -5.08
N GLU A 88 -15.59 -7.53 -6.24
CA GLU A 88 -14.59 -7.10 -7.21
C GLU A 88 -13.76 -5.91 -6.69
N ALA A 89 -14.37 -4.97 -5.96
CA ALA A 89 -13.65 -3.88 -5.32
C ALA A 89 -12.62 -4.42 -4.31
N ALA A 90 -13.02 -5.39 -3.47
CA ALA A 90 -12.11 -6.04 -2.54
C ALA A 90 -10.96 -6.77 -3.28
N ARG A 91 -11.24 -7.48 -4.37
CA ARG A 91 -10.19 -8.12 -5.20
C ARG A 91 -9.18 -7.09 -5.72
N GLN A 92 -9.66 -5.97 -6.26
CA GLN A 92 -8.79 -4.92 -6.79
C GLN A 92 -7.95 -4.25 -5.69
N ALA A 93 -8.56 -3.99 -4.53
CA ALA A 93 -7.88 -3.46 -3.36
C ALA A 93 -6.76 -4.41 -2.88
N ILE A 94 -7.08 -5.70 -2.70
CA ILE A 94 -6.12 -6.74 -2.33
C ILE A 94 -5.01 -6.86 -3.38
N GLN A 95 -5.34 -6.83 -4.67
CA GLN A 95 -4.34 -6.90 -5.74
C GLN A 95 -3.36 -5.73 -5.67
N ALA A 96 -3.85 -4.50 -5.50
CA ALA A 96 -3.00 -3.32 -5.36
C ALA A 96 -2.13 -3.38 -4.09
N TRP A 97 -2.66 -3.96 -3.01
CA TRP A 97 -1.92 -4.21 -1.77
C TRP A 97 -0.80 -5.22 -1.99
N ILE A 98 -1.11 -6.33 -2.67
CA ILE A 98 -0.17 -7.39 -3.02
C ILE A 98 0.98 -6.79 -3.83
N GLU A 99 0.67 -6.13 -4.94
CA GLU A 99 1.65 -5.60 -5.91
C GLU A 99 2.58 -4.54 -5.33
N THR A 100 2.22 -3.91 -4.21
CA THR A 100 3.04 -2.87 -3.59
C THR A 100 3.55 -3.28 -2.21
N CYS A 101 2.66 -3.41 -1.22
CA CYS A 101 3.05 -3.65 0.17
C CYS A 101 3.54 -5.08 0.40
N LEU A 102 2.76 -6.10 0.02
CA LEU A 102 3.12 -7.49 0.35
C LEU A 102 4.43 -7.91 -0.33
N VAL A 103 4.58 -7.66 -1.63
CA VAL A 103 5.82 -7.99 -2.35
C VAL A 103 7.04 -7.30 -1.76
N THR A 104 6.90 -6.06 -1.24
CA THR A 104 7.98 -5.37 -0.53
C THR A 104 8.39 -6.10 0.75
N VAL A 105 7.41 -6.62 1.50
CA VAL A 105 7.67 -7.38 2.73
C VAL A 105 8.25 -8.76 2.42
N LEU A 106 7.75 -9.45 1.38
CA LEU A 106 8.31 -10.72 0.93
C LEU A 106 9.76 -10.55 0.47
N GLU A 107 10.08 -9.47 -0.25
CA GLU A 107 11.47 -9.16 -0.59
C GLU A 107 12.36 -8.98 0.65
N MET A 108 11.88 -8.28 1.67
CA MET A 108 12.63 -8.13 2.93
C MET A 108 12.93 -9.49 3.58
N ILE A 109 11.98 -10.42 3.54
CA ILE A 109 12.08 -11.76 4.16
C ILE A 109 12.99 -12.67 3.33
N GLU A 110 12.81 -12.69 2.01
CA GLU A 110 13.44 -13.67 1.12
C GLU A 110 14.78 -13.19 0.53
N GLN A 111 14.94 -11.88 0.34
CA GLN A 111 16.15 -11.22 -0.18
C GLN A 111 16.66 -11.80 -1.50
N LYS A 112 15.74 -12.07 -2.43
CA LYS A 112 16.05 -12.68 -3.74
C LYS A 112 16.27 -11.65 -4.84
N GLY A 113 15.87 -10.40 -4.64
CA GLY A 113 15.86 -9.34 -5.64
C GLY A 113 14.82 -9.57 -6.74
N GLU A 114 13.74 -10.29 -6.42
CA GLU A 114 12.70 -10.68 -7.40
C GLU A 114 11.46 -9.78 -7.31
N PHE A 115 11.17 -9.26 -6.12
CA PHE A 115 9.89 -8.63 -5.80
C PHE A 115 9.98 -7.11 -5.66
N ALA A 116 11.10 -6.60 -5.15
CA ALA A 116 11.28 -5.18 -4.87
C ALA A 116 12.75 -4.74 -4.97
N GLY A 117 12.98 -3.44 -5.15
CA GLY A 117 14.32 -2.86 -5.26
C GLY A 117 14.91 -2.52 -3.89
N HIS A 118 16.17 -2.88 -3.65
CA HIS A 118 16.93 -2.45 -2.47
C HIS A 118 17.73 -1.18 -2.79
N PHE A 119 17.65 -0.20 -1.91
CA PHE A 119 18.38 1.06 -2.04
C PHE A 119 19.06 1.41 -0.72
N ARG A 120 20.36 1.69 -0.80
CA ARG A 120 21.11 2.30 0.28
C ARG A 120 20.87 3.82 0.32
N SER A 121 21.07 4.41 1.49
CA SER A 121 20.91 5.83 1.78
C SER A 121 21.58 6.77 0.77
N GLY A 122 22.77 6.41 0.27
CA GLY A 122 23.55 7.21 -0.67
C GLY A 122 23.27 6.94 -2.15
N GLU A 123 22.41 5.98 -2.48
CA GLU A 123 22.12 5.59 -3.86
C GLU A 123 21.06 6.50 -4.50
N GLN A 124 21.07 6.59 -5.83
CA GLN A 124 19.98 7.23 -6.56
C GLN A 124 18.68 6.44 -6.29
N GLY A 125 17.64 7.13 -5.81
CA GLY A 125 16.41 6.46 -5.36
C GLY A 125 16.46 5.94 -3.93
N GLY A 126 17.57 6.13 -3.21
CA GLY A 126 17.69 5.82 -1.78
C GLY A 126 16.90 6.75 -0.88
N PHE A 127 16.73 6.34 0.37
CA PHE A 127 16.11 7.16 1.42
C PHE A 127 17.18 7.62 2.40
N ALA A 128 17.39 8.93 2.54
CA ALA A 128 18.49 9.48 3.33
C ALA A 128 18.47 8.96 4.78
N GLY A 129 19.54 8.25 5.17
CA GLY A 129 19.76 7.67 6.50
C GLY A 129 19.20 6.26 6.70
N TRP A 130 18.63 5.62 5.66
CA TRP A 130 17.95 4.33 5.80
C TRP A 130 18.25 3.36 4.66
N HIS A 131 18.29 2.07 4.98
CA HIS A 131 18.07 0.99 4.01
C HIS A 131 16.59 0.99 3.61
N ALA A 132 16.30 1.26 2.35
CA ALA A 132 14.96 1.21 1.79
C ALA A 132 14.76 0.00 0.88
N ILE A 133 13.62 -0.66 1.02
CA ILE A 133 13.08 -1.60 0.03
C ILE A 133 11.87 -0.95 -0.59
N VAL A 134 11.86 -0.80 -1.92
CA VAL A 134 10.83 -0.10 -2.68
C VAL A 134 10.10 -1.11 -3.56
N GLY A 135 8.81 -1.29 -3.29
CA GLY A 135 7.94 -2.16 -4.06
C GLY A 135 7.66 -1.63 -5.46
N SER A 136 6.92 -2.43 -6.24
CA SER A 136 6.49 -2.01 -7.56
C SER A 136 5.58 -0.78 -7.50
N VAL A 137 5.31 -0.20 -8.68
CA VAL A 137 4.34 0.88 -8.83
C VAL A 137 3.12 0.33 -9.54
N THR A 138 1.98 0.29 -8.85
CA THR A 138 0.70 -0.09 -9.45
C THR A 138 -0.16 1.15 -9.68
N GLY A 139 -1.02 1.08 -10.69
CA GLY A 139 -1.87 2.19 -11.08
C GLY A 139 -2.96 1.77 -12.04
N TRP A 140 -3.99 2.60 -12.10
CA TRP A 140 -5.13 2.43 -12.99
C TRP A 140 -5.52 3.79 -13.56
N SER A 141 -5.95 3.80 -14.81
CA SER A 141 -6.45 5.00 -15.48
C SER A 141 -7.57 4.65 -16.45
N ALA A 142 -8.57 5.53 -16.54
CA ALA A 142 -9.74 5.34 -17.39
C ALA A 142 -9.40 5.35 -18.88
N ASP A 143 -8.30 6.01 -19.25
CA ASP A 143 -7.78 6.10 -20.61
C ASP A 143 -6.64 5.10 -20.89
N GLY A 144 -6.27 4.26 -19.91
CA GLY A 144 -5.15 3.31 -20.02
C GLY A 144 -3.76 3.95 -19.96
N SER A 145 -3.65 5.25 -19.66
CA SER A 145 -2.37 5.93 -19.46
C SER A 145 -1.56 5.37 -18.28
N GLN A 146 -0.26 5.14 -18.49
CA GLN A 146 0.69 4.72 -17.44
C GLN A 146 1.53 5.88 -16.89
N ARG A 147 1.26 7.13 -17.29
CA ARG A 147 2.13 8.28 -17.00
C ARG A 147 2.42 8.49 -15.51
N LYS A 148 1.44 8.25 -14.63
CA LYS A 148 1.64 8.38 -13.18
C LYS A 148 2.58 7.28 -12.64
N GLN A 149 2.52 6.07 -13.21
CA GLN A 149 3.39 4.96 -12.82
C GLN A 149 4.82 5.22 -13.29
N GLU A 150 4.97 5.64 -14.55
CA GLU A 150 6.26 6.07 -15.14
C GLU A 150 6.89 7.18 -14.30
N TRP A 151 6.10 8.19 -13.90
CA TRP A 151 6.58 9.26 -13.03
C TRP A 151 7.11 8.76 -11.68
N PHE A 152 6.43 7.82 -11.02
CA PHE A 152 6.96 7.25 -9.77
C PHE A 152 8.31 6.56 -10.00
N ALA A 153 8.44 5.79 -11.09
CA ALA A 153 9.67 5.07 -11.41
C ALA A 153 10.84 6.02 -11.76
N GLU A 154 10.55 7.12 -12.47
CA GLU A 154 11.57 8.08 -12.90
C GLU A 154 11.92 9.11 -11.81
N ALA A 155 10.90 9.72 -11.20
CA ALA A 155 11.09 10.81 -10.24
C ALA A 155 11.43 10.32 -8.84
N MET A 156 11.15 9.05 -8.52
CA MET A 156 11.43 8.41 -7.23
C MET A 156 11.06 9.31 -6.04
N PRO A 157 9.78 9.74 -5.94
CA PRO A 157 9.39 10.82 -5.04
C PRO A 157 9.69 10.52 -3.56
N TRP A 158 9.74 9.25 -3.16
CA TRP A 158 10.14 8.87 -1.80
C TRP A 158 11.55 9.34 -1.43
N SER A 159 12.48 9.35 -2.39
CA SER A 159 13.86 9.82 -2.19
C SER A 159 13.90 11.33 -2.02
N THR A 160 13.22 12.07 -2.90
CA THR A 160 13.11 13.53 -2.83
C THR A 160 12.41 13.99 -1.55
N LEU A 161 11.38 13.28 -1.12
CA LEU A 161 10.59 13.60 0.06
C LEU A 161 11.18 13.05 1.37
N ALA A 162 12.33 12.36 1.33
CA ALA A 162 12.92 11.72 2.52
C ALA A 162 13.05 12.67 3.72
N PRO A 163 13.52 13.94 3.60
CA PRO A 163 13.64 14.84 4.75
C PRO A 163 12.30 15.16 5.44
N VAL A 164 11.20 15.30 4.68
CA VAL A 164 9.88 15.59 5.25
C VAL A 164 9.19 14.31 5.74
N ILE A 165 9.41 13.17 5.08
CA ILE A 165 8.90 11.88 5.56
C ILE A 165 9.58 11.51 6.89
N ALA A 166 10.88 11.79 7.03
CA ALA A 166 11.65 11.49 8.23
C ALA A 166 11.06 12.10 9.51
N THR A 167 10.34 13.24 9.42
CA THR A 167 9.72 13.87 10.59
C THR A 167 8.52 13.10 11.16
N GLY A 168 7.97 12.16 10.38
CA GLY A 168 6.85 11.32 10.80
C GLY A 168 7.24 9.88 11.18
N LEU A 169 8.52 9.52 11.08
CA LEU A 169 8.99 8.19 11.47
C LEU A 169 8.99 8.07 13.00
N ASP A 170 8.34 7.02 13.52
CA ASP A 170 8.17 6.80 14.96
C ASP A 170 8.74 5.47 15.44
N ARG A 171 9.39 4.71 14.56
CA ARG A 171 10.01 3.43 14.86
C ARG A 171 11.49 3.42 14.48
N PRO A 172 12.35 2.71 15.23
CA PRO A 172 13.77 2.57 14.89
C PRO A 172 14.01 1.66 13.67
N TYR A 173 13.05 0.79 13.35
CA TYR A 173 13.09 -0.17 12.24
C TYR A 173 11.69 -0.33 11.67
N LEU A 174 11.59 -0.86 10.45
CA LEU A 174 10.33 -1.29 9.84
C LEU A 174 9.26 -0.18 9.79
N ASN A 175 9.62 0.95 9.18
CA ASN A 175 8.66 2.00 8.86
C ASN A 175 8.09 1.77 7.46
N GLY A 176 6.78 1.53 7.37
CA GLY A 176 6.07 1.42 6.10
C GLY A 176 5.62 2.80 5.61
N ILE A 177 5.89 3.12 4.36
CA ILE A 177 5.52 4.40 3.73
C ILE A 177 4.76 4.12 2.45
N ARG A 178 3.52 4.59 2.38
CA ARG A 178 2.69 4.47 1.19
C ARG A 178 2.55 5.82 0.52
N LEU A 179 2.87 5.91 -0.77
CA LEU A 179 2.68 7.12 -1.56
C LEU A 179 1.60 6.85 -2.61
N LEU A 180 0.69 7.80 -2.79
CA LEU A 180 -0.37 7.75 -3.81
C LEU A 180 -0.55 9.13 -4.44
N VAL A 181 -0.65 9.16 -5.76
CA VAL A 181 -1.18 10.32 -6.49
C VAL A 181 -2.34 9.89 -7.36
N GLY A 182 -3.40 10.68 -7.41
CA GLY A 182 -4.58 10.39 -8.22
C GLY A 182 -5.36 11.64 -8.56
N GLN A 183 -6.03 11.63 -9.71
CA GLN A 183 -6.96 12.70 -10.07
C GLN A 183 -8.01 12.22 -11.05
N GLY A 184 -9.13 12.95 -11.15
CA GLY A 184 -10.14 12.83 -12.20
C GLY A 184 -11.41 13.63 -11.88
N GLY A 185 -11.89 14.46 -12.81
CA GLY A 185 -12.98 15.40 -12.52
C GLY A 185 -12.58 16.35 -11.37
N ASP A 186 -13.44 16.46 -10.36
CA ASP A 186 -13.18 17.27 -9.15
C ASP A 186 -12.30 16.54 -8.10
N PHE A 187 -11.94 15.27 -8.34
CA PHE A 187 -11.09 14.49 -7.44
C PHE A 187 -9.61 14.78 -7.72
N THR A 188 -8.86 15.07 -6.66
CA THR A 188 -7.40 15.11 -6.66
C THR A 188 -6.90 14.64 -5.30
N GLU A 189 -6.04 13.64 -5.28
CA GLU A 189 -5.49 13.07 -4.06
C GLU A 189 -3.97 12.94 -4.19
N CYS A 190 -3.26 13.40 -3.16
CA CYS A 190 -1.83 13.19 -2.97
C CYS A 190 -1.65 12.80 -1.52
N GLU A 191 -1.35 11.54 -1.26
CA GLU A 191 -1.35 11.01 0.08
C GLU A 191 -0.08 10.23 0.36
N VAL A 192 0.61 10.66 1.41
CA VAL A 192 1.68 9.92 2.06
C VAL A 192 1.16 9.40 3.39
N ARG A 193 1.23 8.08 3.60
CA ARG A 193 0.95 7.47 4.90
C ARG A 193 2.22 6.85 5.45
N ILE A 194 2.47 7.01 6.75
CA ILE A 194 3.58 6.43 7.49
C ILE A 194 3.00 5.53 8.56
N ASN A 195 3.36 4.25 8.53
CA ASN A 195 2.85 3.22 9.45
C ASN A 195 1.31 3.23 9.53
N GLY A 196 0.66 3.25 8.36
CA GLY A 196 -0.80 3.28 8.22
C GLY A 196 -1.47 4.63 8.46
N ARG A 197 -0.76 5.67 8.93
CA ARG A 197 -1.36 6.98 9.25
C ARG A 197 -0.98 8.04 8.22
N ARG A 198 -1.95 8.81 7.76
CA ARG A 198 -1.71 9.96 6.89
C ARG A 198 -0.76 10.96 7.55
N HIS A 199 0.26 11.39 6.81
CA HIS A 199 1.24 12.38 7.24
C HIS A 199 1.09 13.65 6.41
N GLU A 200 0.30 14.60 6.92
CA GLU A 200 -0.07 15.83 6.19
C GLU A 200 1.12 16.61 5.61
N PRO A 201 2.25 16.82 6.32
CA PRO A 201 3.39 17.51 5.74
C PRO A 201 3.95 16.82 4.49
N SER A 202 4.02 15.49 4.50
CA SER A 202 4.50 14.72 3.35
C SER A 202 3.47 14.67 2.22
N SER A 203 2.18 14.57 2.53
CA SER A 203 1.09 14.65 1.54
C SER A 203 1.09 15.99 0.80
N ALA A 204 1.24 17.10 1.54
CA ALA A 204 1.35 18.43 0.96
C ALA A 204 2.60 18.60 0.09
N ALA A 205 3.74 18.06 0.54
CA ALA A 205 4.99 18.08 -0.23
C ALA A 205 4.89 17.22 -1.51
N LEU A 206 4.24 16.05 -1.44
CA LEU A 206 3.94 15.22 -2.61
C LEU A 206 3.04 15.95 -3.61
N ALA A 207 2.01 16.66 -3.13
CA ALA A 207 1.11 17.44 -3.96
C ALA A 207 1.81 18.57 -4.73
N ALA A 208 2.88 19.13 -4.15
CA ALA A 208 3.68 20.20 -4.72
C ALA A 208 4.68 19.72 -5.80
N LEU A 209 4.90 18.40 -5.94
CA LEU A 209 5.73 17.87 -7.01
C LEU A 209 5.05 17.99 -8.38
N ASP A 210 5.85 17.92 -9.44
CA ASP A 210 5.39 17.98 -10.83
C ASP A 210 4.96 16.59 -11.35
N TRP A 211 4.02 15.97 -10.64
CA TRP A 211 3.46 14.68 -11.06
C TRP A 211 2.43 14.87 -12.20
N PRO A 212 2.25 13.88 -13.09
CA PRO A 212 1.39 14.03 -14.27
C PRO A 212 -0.08 14.21 -13.93
N ARG A 213 -0.58 15.40 -14.23
CA ARG A 213 -2.01 15.75 -14.14
C ARG A 213 -2.70 15.48 -15.49
N THR A 214 -3.72 14.62 -15.49
CA THR A 214 -4.48 14.13 -16.66
C THR A 214 -5.98 14.38 -16.52
N ASP A 215 -6.67 14.78 -17.59
CA ASP A 215 -8.13 15.03 -17.52
C ASP A 215 -8.92 13.76 -17.16
N ALA A 216 -8.49 12.59 -17.66
CA ALA A 216 -9.07 11.31 -17.33
C ALA A 216 -8.74 10.87 -15.89
N PHE A 217 -9.70 10.21 -15.23
CA PHE A 217 -9.46 9.64 -13.91
C PHE A 217 -8.34 8.61 -13.95
N GLY A 218 -7.40 8.72 -13.00
CA GLY A 218 -6.40 7.71 -12.78
C GLY A 218 -5.54 7.98 -11.57
N LEU A 219 -5.03 6.90 -10.98
CA LEU A 219 -4.21 6.88 -9.78
C LEU A 219 -3.00 5.98 -9.96
N ALA A 220 -1.95 6.25 -9.19
CA ALA A 220 -0.81 5.36 -9.03
C ALA A 220 -0.33 5.40 -7.58
N ARG A 221 0.26 4.30 -7.14
CA ARG A 221 0.80 4.16 -5.79
C ARG A 221 2.02 3.25 -5.76
N THR A 222 2.81 3.41 -4.71
CA THR A 222 3.90 2.51 -4.34
C THR A 222 4.00 2.41 -2.82
N PHE A 223 4.78 1.44 -2.35
CA PHE A 223 5.06 1.21 -0.95
C PHE A 223 6.58 1.11 -0.74
N VAL A 224 7.08 1.79 0.29
CA VAL A 224 8.49 1.79 0.69
C VAL A 224 8.57 1.28 2.11
N LEU A 225 9.43 0.28 2.34
CA LEU A 225 9.75 -0.22 3.67
C LEU A 225 11.14 0.24 4.06
N LEU A 226 11.24 1.07 5.09
CA LEU A 226 12.52 1.43 5.71
C LEU A 226 12.88 0.36 6.74
N VAL A 227 13.86 -0.47 6.41
CA VAL A 227 14.20 -1.67 7.21
C VAL A 227 14.94 -1.27 8.47
N GLY A 228 15.90 -0.35 8.34
CA GLY A 228 16.72 0.16 9.44
C GLY A 228 17.65 1.28 8.99
N PRO A 229 18.35 1.92 9.94
CA PRO A 229 19.37 2.90 9.62
C PRO A 229 20.52 2.25 8.82
N ASP A 230 21.00 3.00 7.84
CA ASP A 230 22.16 2.66 7.01
C ASP A 230 23.47 3.18 7.60
#